data_AF-A0A847C9Y9-F1
#
_entry.id   AF-A0A847C9Y9-F1
#
_cell.length_a   1.000
_cell.length_b   1.000
_cell.length_c   1.000
_cell.angle_alpha   90.00
_cell.angle_beta   90.00
_cell.angle_gamma   90.00
#
_symmetry.space_group_name_H-M   'P 1'
#
loop_
_entity.id
_entity.type
_entity.pdbx_description
1 polymer ?
#
loop_
_entity_poly.entity_id
_entity_poly.type
_entity_poly.pdbx_seq_one_letter_code
_entity_poly.pdbx_strand_id
1 'polypeptide(L)'
;DALRPAGELTAILFCGIAFGMYHMNFTQFFYAAMLGMVFSYITLKTGTILWSSILHVMINTLGTVVMSYLSSKLDVGNPASPQALIASLAILAIVGVLFVGGIIFFAIIMSGKKVKIEKSVETEPDKKPTFSKAFLNAGVLIYTAACLVMFAIMLAA
;
A
#
# COMPACT_ATOMS: atom_id res chain seq x y z
N ASP A 1 -11.42 -7.31 11.20
CA ASP A 1 -11.46 -8.70 11.73
C ASP A 1 -11.71 -9.82 10.72
N ALA A 2 -12.35 -9.58 9.56
CA ALA A 2 -12.72 -10.65 8.62
C ALA A 2 -11.57 -11.55 8.11
N LEU A 3 -10.33 -11.04 8.05
CA LEU A 3 -9.17 -11.76 7.52
C LEU A 3 -8.28 -12.42 8.59
N ARG A 4 -8.49 -12.11 9.87
CA ARG A 4 -7.74 -12.72 10.99
C ARG A 4 -7.85 -14.26 11.03
N PRO A 5 -9.02 -14.88 10.72
CA PRO A 5 -9.14 -16.33 10.64
C PRO A 5 -8.28 -16.97 9.54
N ALA A 6 -7.88 -16.22 8.51
CA ALA A 6 -6.99 -16.67 7.44
C ALA A 6 -5.49 -16.53 7.78
N GLY A 7 -5.17 -16.00 8.97
CA GLY A 7 -3.81 -15.74 9.45
C GLY A 7 -3.33 -14.32 9.19
N GLU A 8 -2.45 -13.82 10.06
CA GLU A 8 -1.94 -12.44 9.98
C GLU A 8 -1.20 -12.15 8.67
N LEU A 9 -0.40 -13.08 8.15
CA LEU A 9 0.32 -12.89 6.88
C LEU A 9 -0.64 -12.69 5.70
N THR A 10 -1.69 -13.51 5.62
CA THR A 10 -2.73 -13.40 4.59
C THR A 10 -3.44 -12.05 4.69
N ALA A 11 -3.76 -11.61 5.91
CA ALA A 11 -4.37 -10.30 6.13
C ALA A 11 -3.44 -9.15 5.70
N ILE A 12 -2.15 -9.22 6.03
CA ILE A 12 -1.15 -8.21 5.64
C ILE A 12 -1.02 -8.13 4.13
N LEU A 13 -0.86 -9.27 3.46
CA LEU A 13 -0.69 -9.33 2.00
C LEU A 13 -1.93 -8.81 1.28
N PHE A 14 -3.11 -9.30 1.65
CA PHE A 14 -4.35 -8.94 0.99
C PHE A 14 -4.69 -7.45 1.20
N CYS A 15 -4.62 -6.96 2.45
CA CYS A 15 -4.87 -5.56 2.74
C CYS A 15 -3.82 -4.65 2.08
N GLY A 16 -2.56 -5.06 2.02
CA GLY A 16 -1.51 -4.33 1.31
C GLY A 16 -1.78 -4.21 -0.19
N ILE A 17 -2.08 -5.32 -0.86
CA ILE A 17 -2.40 -5.32 -2.30
C ILE A 17 -3.65 -4.47 -2.57
N ALA A 18 -4.72 -4.66 -1.79
CA ALA A 18 -5.93 -3.85 -1.91
C ALA A 18 -5.63 -2.36 -1.69
N PHE A 19 -4.84 -2.01 -0.69
CA PHE A 19 -4.45 -0.62 -0.48
C PHE A 19 -3.72 -0.04 -1.70
N GLY A 20 -2.73 -0.75 -2.26
CA GLY A 20 -2.04 -0.32 -3.48
C GLY A 20 -2.95 -0.17 -4.70
N MET A 21 -3.89 -1.11 -4.88
CA MET A 21 -4.88 -1.04 -5.97
C MET A 21 -5.81 0.17 -5.85
N TYR A 22 -6.15 0.58 -4.62
CA TYR A 22 -7.05 1.71 -4.37
C TYR A 22 -6.49 3.06 -4.87
N HIS A 23 -5.18 3.15 -5.06
CA HIS A 23 -4.56 4.35 -5.64
C HIS A 23 -4.87 4.54 -7.12
N MET A 24 -5.37 3.50 -7.81
CA MET A 24 -5.79 3.58 -9.23
C MET A 24 -4.73 4.15 -10.18
N ASN A 25 -3.46 4.14 -9.75
CA ASN A 25 -2.30 4.58 -10.49
C ASN A 25 -1.23 3.47 -10.47
N PHE A 26 -0.83 3.00 -11.65
CA PHE A 26 0.08 1.86 -11.79
C PHE A 26 1.49 2.15 -11.23
N THR A 27 1.99 3.38 -11.40
CA THR A 27 3.29 3.80 -10.85
C THR A 27 3.25 3.84 -9.32
N GLN A 28 2.13 4.26 -8.73
CA GLN A 28 1.99 4.32 -7.28
C GLN A 28 1.71 2.96 -6.63
N PHE A 29 1.11 2.04 -7.37
CA PHE A 29 0.69 0.72 -6.89
C PHE A 29 1.77 0.03 -6.05
N PHE A 30 3.01 -0.05 -6.53
CA PHE A 30 4.05 -0.86 -5.90
C PHE A 30 4.45 -0.33 -4.52
N TYR A 31 4.77 0.97 -4.41
CA TYR A 31 5.16 1.54 -3.12
C TYR A 31 3.96 1.64 -2.18
N ALA A 32 2.76 1.94 -2.71
CA ALA A 32 1.54 2.00 -1.92
C ALA A 32 1.17 0.63 -1.36
N ALA A 33 1.30 -0.44 -2.16
CA ALA A 33 1.04 -1.81 -1.69
C ALA A 33 1.99 -2.21 -0.55
N MET A 34 3.28 -1.87 -0.66
CA MET A 34 4.25 -2.11 0.40
C MET A 34 3.93 -1.32 1.68
N LEU A 35 3.59 -0.04 1.56
CA LEU A 35 3.13 0.77 2.70
C LEU A 35 1.84 0.20 3.31
N GLY A 36 0.92 -0.27 2.48
CA GLY A 36 -0.31 -0.93 2.92
C GLY A 36 -0.03 -2.19 3.74
N MET A 37 1.01 -2.96 3.41
CA MET A 37 1.46 -4.10 4.22
C MET A 37 2.00 -3.64 5.58
N VAL A 38 2.79 -2.55 5.63
CA VAL A 38 3.27 -1.94 6.87
C VAL A 38 2.09 -1.49 7.74
N PHE A 39 1.15 -0.75 7.18
CA PHE A 39 -0.04 -0.27 7.87
C PHE A 39 -0.90 -1.41 8.40
N SER A 40 -1.09 -2.46 7.61
CA SER A 40 -1.86 -3.64 8.02
C SER A 40 -1.19 -4.34 9.19
N TYR A 41 0.13 -4.47 9.17
CA TYR A 41 0.89 -5.01 10.30
C TYR A 41 0.73 -4.17 11.57
N ILE A 42 0.87 -2.84 11.47
CA ILE A 42 0.68 -1.93 12.61
C ILE A 42 -0.73 -2.07 13.18
N THR A 43 -1.75 -2.13 12.33
CA THR A 43 -3.14 -2.33 12.77
C THR A 43 -3.32 -3.66 13.50
N LEU A 44 -2.73 -4.75 13.00
CA LEU A 44 -2.81 -6.05 13.65
C LEU A 44 -2.17 -6.05 15.04
N LYS A 45 -0.99 -5.43 15.19
CA LYS A 45 -0.24 -5.41 16.45
C LYS A 45 -0.75 -4.40 17.47
N THR A 46 -1.29 -3.29 17.03
CA THR A 46 -1.86 -2.28 17.93
C THR A 46 -3.33 -2.54 18.23
N GLY A 47 -4.00 -3.39 17.44
CA GLY A 47 -5.45 -3.65 17.56
C GLY A 47 -6.32 -2.46 17.15
N THR A 48 -5.74 -1.40 16.57
CA THR A 48 -6.46 -0.19 16.16
C THR A 48 -5.98 0.31 14.80
N ILE A 49 -6.90 0.90 14.02
CA ILE A 49 -6.57 1.54 12.74
C ILE A 49 -5.94 2.92 12.94
N LEU A 50 -6.05 3.52 14.13
CA LEU A 50 -5.68 4.92 14.39
C LEU A 50 -4.24 5.24 13.97
N TRP A 51 -3.28 4.41 14.38
CA TRP A 51 -1.86 4.62 14.08
C TRP A 51 -1.56 4.55 12.58
N SER A 52 -2.16 3.57 11.91
CA SER A 52 -2.05 3.42 10.46
C SER A 52 -2.69 4.60 9.71
N SER A 53 -3.84 5.09 10.18
CA SER A 53 -4.51 6.27 9.62
C SER A 53 -3.67 7.53 9.78
N ILE A 54 -3.07 7.77 10.96
CA ILE A 54 -2.19 8.91 11.20
C ILE A 54 -0.98 8.84 10.26
N LEU A 55 -0.31 7.70 10.18
CA LEU A 55 0.84 7.51 9.28
C LEU A 55 0.46 7.72 7.81
N HIS A 56 -0.70 7.21 7.40
CA HIS A 56 -1.20 7.37 6.04
C HIS A 56 -1.44 8.85 5.69
N VAL A 57 -2.09 9.61 6.58
CA VAL A 57 -2.32 11.05 6.41
C VAL A 57 -0.98 11.80 6.38
N MET A 58 -0.04 11.47 7.27
CA MET A 58 1.28 12.10 7.30
C MET A 58 2.04 11.90 5.99
N ILE A 59 2.09 10.67 5.47
CA ILE A 59 2.80 10.36 4.21
C ILE A 59 2.16 11.08 3.03
N ASN A 60 0.82 11.11 2.94
CA ASN A 60 0.12 11.82 1.87
C ASN A 60 0.29 13.33 1.98
N THR A 61 0.25 13.87 3.19
CA THR A 61 0.43 15.31 3.43
C THR A 61 1.85 15.71 3.07
N LEU A 62 2.86 14.95 3.51
CA LEU A 62 4.25 15.21 3.16
C LEU A 62 4.44 15.15 1.64
N GLY A 63 3.94 14.10 0.98
CA GLY A 63 4.00 13.98 -0.47
C GLY A 63 3.36 15.18 -1.17
N THR A 64 2.14 15.54 -0.79
CA THR A 64 1.37 16.63 -1.42
C THR A 64 2.01 18.00 -1.16
N VAL A 65 2.43 18.29 0.07
CA VAL A 65 3.04 19.57 0.45
C VAL A 65 4.41 19.73 -0.21
N VAL A 66 5.26 18.70 -0.16
CA VAL A 66 6.58 18.75 -0.82
C VAL A 66 6.40 18.96 -2.32
N MET A 67 5.48 18.24 -2.95
CA MET A 67 5.21 18.37 -4.39
C MET A 67 4.65 19.74 -4.77
N SER A 68 3.69 20.24 -4.02
CA SER A 68 3.09 21.56 -4.26
C SER A 68 4.12 22.67 -4.04
N TYR A 69 4.95 22.56 -3.00
CA TYR A 69 6.01 23.52 -2.71
C TYR A 69 7.06 23.54 -3.81
N LEU A 70 7.58 22.36 -4.23
CA LEU A 70 8.53 22.27 -5.35
C LEU A 70 7.93 22.88 -6.62
N SER A 71 6.69 22.53 -6.94
CA SER A 71 6.02 23.03 -8.16
C SER A 71 5.77 24.55 -8.12
N SER A 72 5.64 25.14 -6.93
CA SER A 72 5.45 26.60 -6.77
C SER A 72 6.75 27.41 -6.84
N LYS A 73 7.91 26.78 -6.62
CA LYS A 73 9.23 27.44 -6.56
C LYS A 73 10.12 27.14 -7.75
N LEU A 74 9.87 26.01 -8.40
CA LEU A 74 10.57 25.57 -9.58
C LEU A 74 9.67 25.84 -10.79
N ASP A 75 10.22 26.44 -11.84
CA ASP A 75 9.52 26.56 -13.13
C ASP A 75 9.52 25.18 -13.82
N VAL A 76 8.72 24.26 -13.25
CA VAL A 76 8.53 22.88 -13.72
C VAL A 76 7.64 22.79 -14.96
N GLY A 77 7.14 23.93 -15.46
CA GLY A 77 6.33 23.99 -16.68
C GLY A 77 7.13 23.64 -17.95
N ASN A 78 8.45 23.83 -17.92
CA ASN A 78 9.33 23.36 -18.98
C ASN A 78 10.02 22.05 -18.56
N PRO A 79 9.67 20.88 -19.15
CA PRO A 79 10.28 19.60 -18.80
C PRO A 79 11.77 19.51 -19.15
N ALA A 80 12.29 20.41 -19.99
CA ALA A 80 13.72 20.50 -20.30
C ALA A 80 14.51 21.37 -19.31
N SER A 81 13.87 21.98 -18.31
CA SER A 81 14.57 22.81 -17.33
C SER A 81 15.37 21.93 -16.35
N PRO A 82 16.57 22.36 -15.91
CA PRO A 82 17.30 21.68 -14.84
C PRO A 82 16.46 21.50 -13.56
N GLN A 83 15.55 22.42 -13.29
CA GLN A 83 14.64 22.40 -12.17
C GLN A 83 13.60 21.27 -12.27
N ALA A 84 13.05 21.01 -13.46
CA ALA A 84 12.15 19.89 -13.71
C ALA A 84 12.86 18.54 -13.53
N LEU A 85 14.12 18.45 -13.96
CA LEU A 85 14.95 17.27 -13.73
C LEU A 85 15.18 17.03 -12.23
N ILE A 86 15.58 18.06 -11.48
CA ILE A 86 15.80 17.95 -10.03
C ILE A 86 14.52 17.51 -9.30
N ALA A 87 13.37 18.10 -9.64
CA ALA A 87 12.08 17.71 -9.06
C ALA A 87 11.75 16.25 -9.34
N SER A 88 11.93 15.79 -10.59
CA SER A 88 11.68 14.41 -11.00
C SER A 88 12.59 13.42 -10.27
N LEU A 89 13.88 13.75 -10.11
CA LEU A 89 14.83 12.93 -9.36
C LEU A 89 14.51 12.88 -7.87
N ALA A 90 14.06 13.99 -7.27
CA ALA A 90 13.64 14.02 -5.86
C ALA A 90 12.42 13.13 -5.62
N ILE A 91 11.43 13.16 -6.51
CA ILE A 91 10.26 12.27 -6.45
C ILE A 91 10.69 10.80 -6.57
N LEU A 92 11.52 10.50 -7.56
CA LEU A 92 12.03 9.14 -7.77
C LEU A 92 12.78 8.63 -6.55
N ALA A 93 13.60 9.48 -5.91
CA ALA A 93 14.32 9.14 -4.68
C ALA A 93 13.35 8.84 -3.53
N ILE A 94 12.32 9.69 -3.32
CA ILE A 94 11.31 9.48 -2.28
C ILE A 94 10.55 8.17 -2.51
N VAL A 95 10.04 7.96 -3.72
CA VAL A 95 9.32 6.73 -4.10
C VAL A 95 10.22 5.51 -3.94
N GLY A 96 11.48 5.61 -4.37
CA GLY A 96 12.48 4.55 -4.23
C GLY A 96 12.77 4.19 -2.78
N VAL A 97 12.93 5.19 -1.90
CA VAL A 97 13.14 4.96 -0.45
C VAL A 97 11.93 4.27 0.17
N LEU A 98 10.71 4.72 -0.14
CA LEU A 98 9.49 4.10 0.38
C LEU A 98 9.34 2.65 -0.10
N PHE A 99 9.66 2.39 -1.38
CA PHE A 99 9.60 1.06 -1.96
C PHE A 99 10.64 0.11 -1.35
N VAL A 100 11.91 0.53 -1.28
CA VAL A 100 13.00 -0.26 -0.68
C VAL A 100 12.75 -0.51 0.81
N GLY A 101 12.33 0.51 1.55
CA GLY A 101 11.94 0.36 2.97
C GLY A 101 10.81 -0.66 3.15
N GLY A 102 9.83 -0.62 2.25
CA GLY A 102 8.76 -1.61 2.15
C GLY A 102 9.26 -3.04 1.91
N ILE A 103 10.18 -3.23 0.96
CA ILE A 103 10.81 -4.53 0.68
C ILE A 103 11.59 -5.05 1.89
N ILE A 104 12.38 -4.19 2.55
CA ILE A 104 13.15 -4.57 3.75
C ILE A 104 12.19 -5.02 4.84
N PHE A 105 11.12 -4.26 5.07
CA PHE A 105 10.09 -4.61 6.04
C PHE A 105 9.42 -5.95 5.71
N PHE A 106 9.05 -6.17 4.44
CA PHE A 106 8.48 -7.43 3.98
C PHE A 106 9.44 -8.61 4.20
N ALA A 107 10.73 -8.45 3.86
CA ALA A 107 11.76 -9.45 4.10
C ALA A 107 11.93 -9.77 5.59
N ILE A 108 11.84 -8.77 6.48
CA ILE A 108 11.88 -8.97 7.93
C ILE A 108 10.69 -9.82 8.40
N ILE A 109 9.47 -9.52 7.93
CA ILE A 109 8.28 -10.33 8.23
C ILE A 109 8.49 -11.78 7.78
N MET A 110 8.92 -11.97 6.54
CA MET A 110 9.12 -13.30 5.95
C MET A 110 10.23 -14.09 6.65
N SER A 111 11.24 -13.41 7.20
CA SER A 111 12.32 -14.07 7.93
C SER A 111 11.86 -14.71 9.25
N GLY A 112 10.74 -14.27 9.84
CA GLY A 112 10.21 -14.76 11.12
C GLY A 112 11.11 -14.53 12.35
N LYS A 113 12.31 -13.95 12.17
CA LYS A 113 13.32 -13.83 13.24
C LYS A 113 13.01 -12.73 14.25
N LYS A 114 12.29 -11.69 13.83
CA LYS A 114 12.03 -10.48 14.65
C LYS A 114 10.55 -10.15 14.83
N VAL A 115 9.67 -10.77 14.05
CA VAL A 115 8.24 -10.47 14.02
C VAL A 115 7.46 -11.75 14.30
N LYS A 116 6.72 -11.77 15.42
CA LYS A 116 5.79 -12.86 15.71
C LYS A 116 4.53 -12.68 14.85
N ILE A 117 4.42 -13.47 13.79
CA ILE A 117 3.20 -13.60 13.01
C ILE A 117 2.33 -14.67 13.68
N GLU A 118 1.22 -14.27 14.25
CA GLU A 118 0.25 -15.19 14.83
C GLU A 118 -0.41 -15.97 13.69
N LYS A 119 -0.31 -17.30 13.78
CA LYS A 119 -1.06 -18.19 12.90
C LYS A 119 -2.54 -18.04 13.23
N SER A 120 -3.39 -18.32 12.24
CA SER A 120 -4.86 -18.19 12.32
C SER A 120 -5.39 -18.54 13.70
N VAL A 121 -6.21 -17.67 14.29
CA VAL A 121 -6.97 -18.02 15.50
C VAL A 121 -7.72 -19.32 15.21
N GLU A 122 -7.66 -20.27 16.14
CA GLU A 122 -8.52 -21.47 16.11
C GLU A 122 -9.98 -21.03 16.25
N THR A 123 -10.58 -20.67 15.12
CA THR A 123 -12.03 -20.63 14.98
C THR A 123 -12.49 -22.04 14.67
N GLU A 124 -13.64 -22.46 15.22
CA GLU A 124 -14.29 -23.72 14.86
C GLU A 124 -14.27 -23.91 13.32
N PRO A 125 -13.97 -25.12 12.83
CA PRO A 125 -13.73 -25.37 11.40
C PRO A 125 -14.87 -24.90 10.51
N ASP A 126 -16.12 -24.93 10.99
CA ASP A 126 -17.30 -24.47 10.25
C ASP A 126 -17.46 -22.94 10.16
N LYS A 127 -16.72 -22.16 10.95
CA LYS A 127 -16.79 -20.69 10.97
C LYS A 127 -15.66 -20.01 10.19
N LYS A 128 -14.70 -20.77 9.65
CA LYS A 128 -13.68 -20.20 8.76
C LYS A 128 -14.32 -19.87 7.42
N PRO A 129 -14.35 -18.59 6.98
CA PRO A 129 -14.82 -18.29 5.65
C PRO A 129 -13.93 -19.02 4.65
N THR A 130 -14.56 -19.77 3.75
CA THR A 130 -13.85 -20.44 2.65
C THR A 130 -13.09 -19.39 1.85
N PHE A 131 -11.90 -19.73 1.33
CA PHE A 131 -11.07 -18.81 0.54
C PHE A 131 -11.90 -18.04 -0.51
N SER A 132 -12.78 -18.74 -1.25
CA SER A 132 -13.65 -18.12 -2.25
C SER A 132 -14.63 -17.09 -1.68
N LYS A 133 -15.18 -17.30 -0.48
CA LYS A 133 -16.10 -16.34 0.15
C LYS A 133 -15.35 -15.10 0.65
N ALA A 134 -14.14 -15.28 1.18
CA ALA A 134 -13.33 -14.17 1.69
C ALA A 134 -12.72 -13.33 0.56
N PHE A 135 -12.21 -13.97 -0.50
CA PHE A 135 -11.35 -13.32 -1.50
C PHE A 135 -11.92 -13.24 -2.91
N LEU A 136 -12.99 -14.00 -3.22
CA LEU A 136 -13.61 -14.03 -4.56
C LEU A 136 -15.11 -13.67 -4.52
N ASN A 137 -15.53 -12.94 -3.49
CA ASN A 137 -16.90 -12.39 -3.46
C ASN A 137 -17.05 -11.26 -4.48
N ALA A 138 -18.31 -10.98 -4.85
CA ALA A 138 -18.64 -9.97 -5.86
C ALA A 138 -18.03 -8.60 -5.56
N GLY A 139 -17.97 -8.19 -4.29
CA GLY A 139 -17.37 -6.93 -3.88
C GLY A 139 -15.88 -6.85 -4.23
N VAL A 140 -15.11 -7.89 -3.91
CA VAL A 140 -13.67 -7.96 -4.26
C VAL A 140 -13.49 -7.98 -5.78
N LEU A 141 -14.30 -8.76 -6.51
CA LEU A 141 -14.18 -8.85 -7.97
C LEU A 141 -14.48 -7.52 -8.66
N ILE A 142 -15.56 -6.83 -8.26
CA ILE A 142 -15.93 -5.51 -8.81
C ILE A 142 -14.85 -4.48 -8.48
N TYR A 143 -14.38 -4.48 -7.24
CA TYR A 143 -13.29 -3.61 -6.79
C TYR A 143 -12.02 -3.82 -7.63
N THR A 144 -11.57 -5.06 -7.76
CA THR A 144 -10.39 -5.43 -8.55
C THR A 144 -10.56 -5.01 -10.02
N ALA A 145 -11.72 -5.28 -10.62
CA ALA A 145 -11.99 -4.90 -12.01
C ALA A 145 -11.94 -3.37 -12.21
N ALA A 146 -12.54 -2.59 -11.31
CA ALA A 146 -12.53 -1.13 -11.37
C ALA A 146 -11.10 -0.57 -11.31
N CYS A 147 -10.27 -1.05 -10.37
CA CYS A 147 -8.87 -0.64 -10.28
C CYS A 147 -8.05 -1.00 -11.53
N LEU A 148 -8.26 -2.19 -12.09
CA LEU A 148 -7.57 -2.62 -13.31
C LEU A 148 -7.97 -1.78 -14.53
N VAL A 149 -9.25 -1.41 -14.66
CA VAL A 149 -9.70 -0.48 -15.70
C VAL A 149 -9.02 0.87 -15.56
N MET A 150 -8.92 1.41 -14.34
CA MET A 150 -8.23 2.68 -14.11
C MET A 150 -6.73 2.61 -14.41
N PHE A 151 -6.07 1.50 -14.07
CA PHE A 151 -4.67 1.27 -14.49
C PHE A 151 -4.53 1.24 -16.01
N ALA A 152 -5.43 0.55 -16.72
CA ALA A 152 -5.41 0.48 -18.17
C ALA A 152 -5.61 1.88 -18.81
N ILE A 153 -6.55 2.67 -18.29
CA ILE A 153 -6.78 4.05 -18.74
C ILE A 153 -5.53 4.89 -18.52
N MET A 154 -4.91 4.82 -17.34
CA MET A 154 -3.70 5.59 -17.03
C MET A 154 -2.53 5.21 -17.94
N LEU A 155 -2.33 3.91 -18.21
CA LEU A 155 -1.24 3.44 -19.06
C LEU A 155 -1.46 3.76 -20.55
N ALA A 156 -2.70 4.04 -20.95
CA ALA A 156 -3.05 4.42 -22.31
C ALA A 156 -3.07 5.95 -22.54
N ALA A 157 -2.94 6.75 -21.48
CA ALA A 157 -2.89 8.22 -21.51
C ALA A 157 -1.43 8.73 -21.55
#